data_AF-A0A5K1GMH9-F1
#
_entry.id   AF-A0A5K1GMH9-F1
#
_cell.length_a   1.000
_cell.length_b   1.000
_cell.length_c   1.000
_cell.angle_alpha   90.00
_cell.angle_beta   90.00
_cell.angle_gamma   90.00
#
_symmetry.space_group_name_H-M   'P 1'
#
loop_
_entity.id
_entity.type
_entity.pdbx_description
1 polymer ?
#
loop_
_entity_poly.entity_id
_entity_poly.type
_entity_poly.pdbx_seq_one_letter_code
_entity_poly.pdbx_strand_id
1 'polypeptide(L)' 'VLYDTCGFLEKNRDLLHIDLIQLLSSCASKLAQVFASNMLHQSEKTNGSQHKPAGADSQKQSVAMKFK' A
#
# COMPACT_ATOMS: atom_id res chain seq x y z
N VAL A 1 -27.86 -6.86 -8.69
CA VAL A 1 -26.52 -6.89 -9.32
C VAL A 1 -25.74 -8.01 -8.68
N LEU A 2 -25.13 -8.93 -9.45
CA LEU A 2 -24.20 -9.92 -8.92
C LEU A 2 -22.76 -9.44 -9.18
N TYR A 3 -21.90 -9.62 -8.19
CA TYR A 3 -20.49 -9.31 -8.30
C TYR A 3 -19.68 -10.59 -8.23
N ASP A 4 -18.70 -10.73 -9.12
CA ASP A 4 -17.67 -11.73 -8.98
C ASP A 4 -16.76 -11.35 -7.82
N THR A 5 -16.68 -12.20 -6.80
CA THR A 5 -15.89 -11.96 -5.59
C THR A 5 -14.45 -12.45 -5.70
N CYS A 6 -14.07 -13.05 -6.84
CA CYS A 6 -12.72 -13.53 -7.07
C CYS A 6 -11.67 -12.41 -6.87
N GLY A 7 -10.72 -12.66 -5.98
CA GLY A 7 -9.61 -11.75 -5.71
C GLY A 7 -9.98 -10.49 -4.92
N PHE A 8 -11.17 -10.39 -4.32
CA PHE A 8 -11.56 -9.22 -3.52
C PHE A 8 -10.59 -8.94 -2.37
N LEU A 9 -10.15 -9.98 -1.67
CA LEU A 9 -9.20 -9.83 -0.57
C LEU A 9 -7.85 -9.30 -1.07
N GLU A 10 -7.34 -9.81 -2.18
CA GLU A 10 -6.06 -9.37 -2.77
C GLU A 10 -6.14 -7.92 -3.26
N LYS A 11 -7.21 -7.58 -3.99
CA LYS A 11 -7.46 -6.21 -4.47
C LYS A 11 -7.60 -5.21 -3.32
N ASN A 12 -8.14 -5.65 -2.18
CA ASN A 12 -8.32 -4.78 -1.03
C ASN A 12 -7.03 -4.56 -0.22
N ARG A 13 -5.95 -5.34 -0.43
CA ARG A 13 -4.71 -5.21 0.33
C ARG A 13 -3.92 -3.93 0.04
N ASP A 14 -4.12 -3.32 -1.13
CA ASP A 14 -3.43 -2.07 -1.56
C ASP A 14 -1.90 -2.11 -1.35
N LEU A 15 -1.28 -3.29 -1.51
CA LEU A 15 0.15 -3.46 -1.25
C LEU A 15 0.98 -2.88 -2.40
N LEU A 16 1.90 -1.97 -2.05
CA LEU A 16 2.95 -1.51 -2.94
C LEU A 16 4.28 -2.17 -2.56
N HIS A 17 4.93 -2.81 -3.52
CA HIS A 17 6.20 -3.49 -3.30
C HIS A 17 7.33 -2.48 -3.09
N ILE A 18 8.17 -2.70 -2.08
CA ILE A 18 9.29 -1.78 -1.76
C ILE A 18 10.25 -1.62 -2.95
N ASP A 19 10.54 -2.71 -3.67
CA ASP A 19 11.41 -2.66 -4.85
C ASP A 19 10.84 -1.76 -5.95
N LEU A 20 9.51 -1.74 -6.12
CA LEU A 20 8.87 -0.85 -7.10
C LEU A 20 9.04 0.61 -6.68
N ILE A 21 8.90 0.90 -5.39
CA ILE A 21 9.11 2.25 -4.85
C ILE A 21 10.57 2.69 -5.03
N GLN A 22 11.53 1.79 -4.76
CA GLN A 22 12.95 2.06 -4.99
C GLN A 22 13.27 2.29 -6.46
N LEU A 23 12.67 1.51 -7.37
CA LEU A 23 12.79 1.70 -8.82
C LEU A 23 12.21 3.05 -9.26
N LEU A 24 11.08 3.48 -8.70
CA LEU A 24 10.49 4.79 -9.00
C LEU A 24 11.35 5.94 -8.46
N SER A 25 12.04 5.73 -7.34
CA SER A 25 12.98 6.69 -6.75
C SER A 25 14.23 6.88 -7.63
N SER A 26 14.71 5.83 -8.31
CA SER A 26 15.87 5.90 -9.21
C SER A 26 15.55 6.49 -10.59
N CYS A 27 14.28 6.72 -10.90
CA CYS A 27 13.86 7.31 -12.17
C CYS A 27 14.25 8.79 -12.27
N ALA A 28 14.60 9.27 -13.46
CA ALA A 28 14.87 10.70 -13.72
C ALA A 28 13.60 11.59 -13.68
N SER A 29 12.40 10.99 -13.68
CA SER A 29 11.12 11.72 -13.62
C SER A 29 10.87 12.28 -12.23
N LYS A 30 10.66 13.59 -12.12
CA LYS A 30 10.35 14.23 -10.84
C LYS A 30 9.06 13.72 -10.22
N LEU A 31 8.06 13.38 -11.04
CA LEU A 31 6.79 12.83 -10.58
C LEU A 31 6.98 11.46 -9.92
N ALA A 32 7.78 10.59 -10.54
CA ALA A 32 8.07 9.25 -10.01
C ALA A 32 8.81 9.33 -8.67
N GLN A 33 9.78 10.24 -8.55
CA GLN A 33 10.52 10.47 -7.31
C GLN A 33 9.62 11.01 -6.18
N VAL A 34 8.74 11.97 -6.47
CA VAL A 34 7.79 12.53 -5.48
C VAL A 34 6.81 11.47 -5.01
N PHE A 35 6.31 10.63 -5.94
CA PHE A 35 5.48 9.50 -5.58
C PHE A 35 6.24 8.52 -4.68
N ALA A 36 7.47 8.16 -5.05
CA ALA A 36 8.29 7.21 -4.28
C ALA A 36 8.56 7.71 -2.85
N SER A 37 8.92 8.98 -2.66
CA SER A 37 9.15 9.55 -1.33
C SER A 37 7.91 9.52 -0.46
N ASN A 38 6.74 9.85 -1.03
CA ASN A 38 5.47 9.81 -0.30
C ASN A 38 5.08 8.39 0.12
N MET A 39 5.39 7.39 -0.71
CA MET A 39 5.10 5.99 -0.40
C MET A 39 6.09 5.39 0.61
N LEU A 40 7.37 5.75 0.56
CA LEU A 40 8.35 5.34 1.58
C LEU A 40 7.94 5.83 2.98
N HIS A 41 7.56 7.10 3.10
CA HIS A 41 7.12 7.69 4.37
C HIS A 41 5.85 7.02 4.93
N GLN A 42 5.01 6.44 4.07
CA GLN A 42 3.82 5.69 4.49
C GLN A 42 4.16 4.26 4.91
N SER A 43 5.12 3.62 4.24
CA SER A 43 5.61 2.27 4.59
C SER A 43 6.25 2.24 5.98
N GLU A 44 7.09 3.23 6.32
CA GLU A 44 7.72 3.31 7.65
C GLU A 44 6.70 3.46 8.79
N LYS A 45 5.59 4.18 8.54
CA LYS A 45 4.49 4.33 9.51
C LYS A 45 3.73 3.02 9.75
N THR A 46 3.68 2.12 8.77
CA THR A 46 3.06 0.80 8.92
C THR A 46 3.98 -0.24 9.54
N ASN A 47 5.29 -0.16 9.27
CA ASN A 47 6.28 -1.14 9.75
C ASN A 47 6.51 -1.03 11.27
N GLY A 48 6.30 0.16 11.87
CA GLY A 48 6.30 0.33 13.34
C GLY A 48 5.17 -0.41 14.07
N SER A 49 4.21 -0.98 13.34
CA SER A 49 3.03 -1.67 13.87
C SER A 49 2.96 -3.14 13.45
N GLN A 50 4.10 -3.78 13.14
CA GLN A 50 4.13 -5.18 12.65
C GLN A 50 4.23 -6.25 13.77
N HIS A 51 4.29 -5.87 15.05
CA HIS A 51 4.35 -6.82 16.17
C HIS A 51 3.00 -7.08 16.87
N LYS A 52 1.88 -7.06 16.14
CA LYS A 52 0.59 -7.51 16.68
C LYS A 52 -0.15 -8.40 15.66
N PRO A 53 -0.86 -9.44 16.15
CA PRO A 53 -1.45 -10.46 15.29
C PRO A 53 -2.34 -9.85 14.22
N ALA A 54 -2.35 -10.49 13.05
CA ALA A 54 -2.81 -10.05 11.73
C ALA A 54 -4.29 -9.59 11.58
N GLY A 55 -4.97 -9.22 12.67
CA GLY A 55 -6.38 -8.81 12.66
C GLY A 55 -6.67 -7.32 12.83
N ALA A 56 -5.72 -6.49 13.29
CA ALA A 56 -6.06 -5.13 13.75
C ALA A 56 -5.45 -3.95 12.97
N ASP A 57 -4.21 -4.06 12.45
CA ASP A 57 -3.52 -2.89 11.87
C ASP A 57 -3.24 -2.95 10.36
N SER A 58 -3.43 -4.10 9.71
CA SER A 58 -3.46 -4.17 8.23
C SER A 58 -4.66 -3.41 7.63
N GLN A 59 -5.57 -2.92 8.48
CA GLN A 59 -6.83 -2.31 8.12
C GLN A 59 -6.71 -0.83 7.69
N LYS A 60 -5.60 -0.13 7.98
CA LYS A 60 -5.52 1.33 7.73
C LYS A 60 -5.17 1.74 6.29
N GLN A 61 -4.76 0.80 5.45
CA GLN A 61 -4.35 1.08 4.07
C GLN A 61 -5.19 0.33 3.02
N SER A 62 -6.23 -0.40 3.42
CA SER A 62 -7.05 -1.14 2.47
C SER A 62 -7.81 -0.21 1.52
N VAL A 63 -8.05 -0.67 0.28
CA VAL A 63 -8.82 0.09 -0.73
C VAL A 63 -10.19 0.50 -0.19
N ALA A 64 -10.90 -0.43 0.46
CA ALA A 64 -12.20 -0.16 1.07
C ALA A 64 -12.13 0.93 2.17
N MET A 65 -11.04 0.98 2.95
CA MET A 65 -10.86 2.01 3.98
C MET A 65 -10.55 3.38 3.39
N LYS A 66 -9.81 3.45 2.27
CA LYS A 66 -9.54 4.71 1.55
C LYS A 66 -10.78 5.22 0.82
N PHE A 67 -11.67 4.33 0.42
CA PHE A 67 -12.90 4.65 -0.29
C PHE A 67 -14.05 5.09 0.63
N LYS A 68 -14.13 4.55 1.85
CA LYS A 68 -15.20 4.83 2.81
C LYS A 68 -15.14 6.24 3.37
#